data_AF-A0A7C6C0J1-F1
#
_entry.id   AF-A0A7C6C0J1-F1
#
_cell.length_a   1.000
_cell.length_b   1.000
_cell.length_c   1.000
_cell.angle_alpha   90.00
_cell.angle_beta   90.00
_cell.angle_gamma   90.00
#
_symmetry.space_group_name_H-M   'P 1'
#
loop_
_entity.id
_entity.type
_entity.pdbx_description
1 polymer ?
#
loop_
_entity_poly.entity_id
_entity_poly.type
_entity_poly.pdbx_seq_one_letter_code
_entity_poly.pdbx_strand_id
1 'polypeptide(L)'
;MRKIIYIALIAFLVSCSPSKKELFELTDFFVESLQTTYESYGILGGTDHMKITSDGQYQVMPIGRLINVKILKVVNNDVYKDLEKDLEAHYRNDKRVNGVYISNAGTIMIDCRN
;
A
#
# COMPACT_ATOMS: atom_id res chain seq x y z
N MET A 1 48.98 -11.71 -3.86
CA MET A 1 47.95 -12.78 -3.90
C MET A 1 46.88 -12.46 -2.87
N ARG A 2 45.62 -12.35 -3.33
CA ARG A 2 44.36 -12.75 -2.66
C ARG A 2 44.09 -12.19 -1.25
N LYS A 3 42.95 -11.57 -0.90
CA LYS A 3 41.65 -11.33 -1.55
C LYS A 3 41.00 -10.19 -0.75
N ILE A 4 40.39 -9.26 -1.45
CA ILE A 4 39.62 -8.16 -0.89
C ILE A 4 38.34 -8.74 -0.30
N ILE A 5 38.09 -8.53 0.98
CA ILE A 5 36.83 -8.88 1.64
C ILE A 5 35.89 -7.68 1.46
N TYR A 6 35.32 -7.57 0.26
CA TYR A 6 34.11 -6.79 0.02
C TYR A 6 32.96 -7.56 0.66
N ILE A 7 32.62 -7.25 1.90
CA ILE A 7 31.42 -7.79 2.54
C ILE A 7 30.23 -7.03 1.95
N ALA A 8 29.79 -7.57 0.81
CA ALA A 8 28.43 -7.63 0.32
C ALA A 8 27.51 -6.49 0.77
N LEU A 9 27.64 -5.38 0.05
CA LEU A 9 26.60 -4.38 -0.20
C LEU A 9 25.50 -5.01 -1.09
N ILE A 10 24.93 -6.15 -0.65
CA ILE A 10 23.97 -6.97 -1.40
C ILE A 10 22.79 -7.30 -0.47
N ALA A 11 21.93 -6.31 -0.23
CA ALA A 11 20.55 -6.55 0.23
C ALA A 11 19.56 -5.49 -0.27
N PHE A 12 19.94 -4.66 -1.25
CA PHE A 12 19.11 -3.53 -1.71
C PHE A 12 18.47 -3.70 -3.08
N LEU A 13 18.46 -4.92 -3.66
CA LEU A 13 18.03 -5.13 -5.05
C LEU A 13 16.87 -6.13 -5.23
N VAL A 14 15.98 -6.28 -4.24
CA VAL A 14 14.78 -7.12 -4.41
C VAL A 14 13.53 -6.52 -3.75
N SER A 15 13.07 -5.35 -4.20
CA SER A 15 11.73 -4.85 -3.79
C SER A 15 10.80 -4.48 -4.94
N CYS A 16 11.22 -4.59 -6.20
CA CYS A 16 10.28 -4.62 -7.32
C CYS A 16 9.66 -6.01 -7.43
N SER A 17 8.84 -6.41 -6.45
CA SER A 17 7.90 -7.49 -6.70
C SER A 17 6.79 -6.95 -7.63
N PRO A 18 6.43 -7.66 -8.72
CA PRO A 18 5.31 -7.25 -9.58
C PRO A 18 4.04 -6.95 -8.79
N SER A 19 3.84 -7.67 -7.69
CA SER A 19 2.80 -7.49 -6.68
C SER A 19 2.69 -6.06 -6.15
N LYS A 20 3.81 -5.44 -5.76
CA LYS A 20 3.81 -4.07 -5.20
C LYS A 20 3.49 -3.03 -6.25
N LYS A 21 3.89 -3.26 -7.51
CA LYS A 21 3.56 -2.37 -8.62
C LYS A 21 2.04 -2.30 -8.82
N GLU A 22 1.37 -3.44 -8.95
CA GLU A 22 -0.08 -3.48 -9.11
C GLU A 22 -0.81 -2.91 -7.89
N LEU A 23 -0.30 -3.17 -6.68
CA LEU A 23 -0.82 -2.56 -5.46
C LEU A 23 -0.80 -1.03 -5.55
N PHE A 24 0.32 -0.42 -5.94
CA PHE A 24 0.43 1.04 -6.06
C PHE A 24 -0.49 1.59 -7.15
N GLU A 25 -0.61 0.92 -8.29
CA GLU A 25 -1.55 1.30 -9.35
C GLU A 25 -3.00 1.31 -8.85
N LEU A 26 -3.40 0.30 -8.07
CA LEU A 26 -4.74 0.23 -7.48
C LEU A 26 -4.97 1.31 -6.43
N THR A 27 -4.00 1.57 -5.54
CA THR A 27 -4.15 2.61 -4.53
C THR A 27 -4.15 3.99 -5.16
N ASP A 28 -3.31 4.25 -6.16
CA ASP A 28 -3.28 5.52 -6.90
C ASP A 28 -4.60 5.79 -7.62
N PHE A 29 -5.20 4.76 -8.20
CA PHE A 29 -6.54 4.84 -8.79
C PHE A 29 -7.58 5.33 -7.78
N PHE A 30 -7.60 4.79 -6.57
CA PHE A 30 -8.56 5.22 -5.53
C PHE A 30 -8.24 6.58 -4.93
N VAL A 31 -6.95 6.95 -4.79
CA VAL A 31 -6.56 8.30 -4.36
C VAL A 31 -7.06 9.33 -5.38
N GLU A 32 -6.86 9.07 -6.67
CA GLU A 32 -7.30 9.98 -7.74
C GLU A 32 -8.83 10.03 -7.86
N SER A 33 -9.52 8.90 -7.71
CA SER A 33 -10.97 8.87 -7.79
C SER A 33 -11.63 9.70 -6.67
N LEU A 34 -11.02 9.78 -5.49
CA LEU A 34 -11.44 10.63 -4.36
C LEU A 34 -11.26 12.14 -4.59
N GLN A 35 -10.55 12.52 -5.65
CA GLN A 35 -10.39 13.93 -6.07
C GLN A 35 -11.25 14.29 -7.28
N THR A 36 -11.59 13.29 -8.11
CA THR A 36 -12.18 13.53 -9.43
C THR A 36 -13.61 13.05 -9.57
N THR A 37 -13.95 11.90 -8.98
CA THR A 37 -15.17 11.15 -9.30
C THR A 37 -16.07 11.00 -8.07
N TYR A 38 -15.48 10.75 -6.91
CA TYR A 38 -16.20 10.50 -5.66
C TYR A 38 -15.77 11.51 -4.61
N GLU A 39 -16.73 12.18 -3.98
CA GLU A 39 -16.45 12.98 -2.78
C GLU A 39 -16.05 12.06 -1.59
N SER A 40 -16.73 10.92 -1.48
CA SER A 40 -16.37 9.83 -0.56
C SER A 40 -17.00 8.52 -1.02
N TYR A 41 -16.38 7.40 -0.63
CA TYR A 41 -16.97 6.07 -0.79
C TYR A 41 -17.90 5.75 0.38
N GLY A 42 -19.04 5.10 0.12
CA GLY A 42 -19.93 4.66 1.19
C GLY A 42 -19.30 3.61 2.10
N ILE A 43 -19.69 3.57 3.38
CA ILE A 43 -19.20 2.56 4.35
C ILE A 43 -19.54 1.13 3.90
N LEU A 44 -20.72 0.94 3.29
CA LEU A 44 -21.15 -0.32 2.68
C LEU A 44 -20.79 -0.42 1.19
N GLY A 45 -20.47 0.71 0.53
CA GLY A 45 -20.11 0.74 -0.90
C GLY A 45 -18.66 0.36 -1.16
N GLY A 46 -17.80 0.32 -0.14
CA GLY A 46 -16.41 -0.09 -0.30
C GLY A 46 -16.25 -1.49 -0.86
N THR A 47 -17.13 -2.44 -0.49
CA THR A 47 -17.07 -3.83 -0.97
C THR A 47 -17.26 -3.94 -2.48
N ASP A 48 -18.09 -3.08 -3.08
CA ASP A 48 -18.37 -3.10 -4.52
C ASP A 48 -17.16 -2.61 -5.34
N HIS A 49 -16.32 -1.79 -4.71
CA HIS A 49 -15.11 -1.26 -5.30
C HIS A 49 -13.85 -2.03 -4.92
N MET A 50 -13.96 -3.06 -4.07
CA MET A 50 -12.84 -3.88 -3.65
C MET A 50 -12.11 -4.49 -4.86
N LYS A 51 -10.78 -4.39 -4.85
CA LYS A 51 -9.90 -5.02 -5.83
C LYS A 51 -8.89 -5.90 -5.12
N ILE A 52 -8.49 -6.98 -5.77
CA ILE A 52 -7.45 -7.91 -5.32
C ILE A 52 -6.38 -7.91 -6.40
N THR A 53 -5.10 -7.84 -6.01
CA THR A 53 -4.00 -7.94 -6.96
C THR A 53 -4.05 -9.29 -7.68
N SER A 54 -3.60 -9.33 -8.93
CA SER A 54 -3.62 -10.52 -9.78
C SER A 54 -2.96 -11.76 -9.16
N ASP A 55 -1.99 -11.55 -8.26
CA ASP A 55 -1.29 -12.60 -7.52
C ASP A 55 -1.93 -12.97 -6.17
N GLY A 56 -3.06 -12.35 -5.82
CA GLY A 56 -3.82 -12.60 -4.60
C GLY A 56 -3.10 -12.20 -3.31
N GLN A 57 -2.07 -11.35 -3.37
CA GLN A 57 -1.32 -10.92 -2.18
C GLN A 57 -2.04 -9.83 -1.40
N TYR A 58 -2.64 -8.87 -2.10
CA TYR A 58 -3.23 -7.69 -1.48
C TYR A 58 -4.68 -7.51 -1.91
N GLN A 59 -5.48 -7.02 -0.98
CA GLN A 59 -6.82 -6.51 -1.22
C GLN A 59 -6.81 -5.00 -0.93
N VAL A 60 -7.33 -4.21 -1.86
CA VAL A 60 -7.47 -2.75 -1.75
C VAL A 60 -8.94 -2.39 -1.77
N MET A 61 -9.39 -1.62 -0.79
CA MET A 61 -10.79 -1.26 -0.63
C MET A 61 -10.94 0.18 -0.12
N PRO A 62 -11.60 1.08 -0.86
CA PRO A 62 -11.88 2.41 -0.36
C PRO A 62 -13.08 2.41 0.60
N ILE A 63 -13.02 3.20 1.69
CA ILE A 63 -14.11 3.39 2.65
C ILE A 63 -14.09 4.84 3.12
N GLY A 64 -15.16 5.60 2.86
CA GLY A 64 -15.15 7.04 3.10
C GLY A 64 -14.07 7.71 2.23
N ARG A 65 -13.17 8.47 2.88
CA ARG A 65 -11.95 9.01 2.27
C ARG A 65 -10.69 8.29 2.77
N LEU A 66 -10.82 7.02 3.11
CA LEU A 66 -9.71 6.14 3.48
C LEU A 66 -9.58 5.04 2.42
N ILE A 67 -8.36 4.56 2.22
CA ILE A 67 -8.10 3.38 1.38
C ILE A 67 -7.48 2.32 2.28
N ASN A 68 -8.17 1.20 2.41
CA ASN A 68 -7.74 0.06 3.20
C ASN A 68 -6.94 -0.90 2.33
N VAL A 69 -5.74 -1.25 2.77
CA VAL A 69 -4.87 -2.25 2.15
C VAL A 69 -4.72 -3.41 3.12
N LYS A 70 -5.21 -4.58 2.72
CA LYS A 70 -5.14 -5.82 3.49
C LYS A 70 -4.20 -6.81 2.82
N ILE A 71 -3.28 -7.37 3.60
CA ILE A 71 -2.45 -8.51 3.18
C ILE A 71 -3.30 -9.77 3.31
N LEU A 72 -3.46 -10.53 2.23
CA LEU A 72 -4.31 -11.72 2.19
C LEU A 72 -3.60 -12.99 2.67
N LYS A 73 -2.26 -12.99 2.68
CA LYS A 73 -1.46 -14.10 3.21
C LYS A 73 -1.18 -13.91 4.70
N VAL A 74 -1.03 -15.04 5.40
CA VAL A 74 -0.56 -15.04 6.78
C VAL A 74 0.91 -14.63 6.79
N VAL A 75 1.19 -13.45 7.36
CA VAL A 75 2.53 -12.86 7.45
C VAL A 75 2.81 -12.39 8.88
N ASN A 76 4.07 -12.12 9.18
CA ASN A 76 4.46 -11.54 10.45
C ASN A 76 4.26 -10.01 10.46
N ASN A 77 4.39 -9.39 11.64
CA ASN A 77 4.20 -7.95 11.81
C ASN A 77 5.25 -7.10 11.07
N ASP A 78 6.42 -7.64 10.76
CA ASP A 78 7.46 -6.89 10.07
C ASP A 78 7.08 -6.64 8.61
N VAL A 79 6.39 -7.58 7.96
CA VAL A 79 5.84 -7.37 6.60
C VAL A 79 4.85 -6.21 6.56
N TYR A 80 4.04 -6.02 7.61
CA TYR A 80 3.13 -4.87 7.70
C TYR A 80 3.89 -3.54 7.81
N LYS A 81 4.95 -3.50 8.64
CA LYS A 81 5.79 -2.30 8.81
C LYS A 81 6.56 -1.97 7.54
N ASP A 82 7.05 -2.98 6.83
CA ASP A 82 7.74 -2.77 5.55
C ASP A 82 6.78 -2.23 4.50
N LEU A 83 5.56 -2.76 4.42
CA LEU A 83 4.56 -2.27 3.48
C LEU A 83 4.03 -0.88 3.83
N GLU A 84 3.88 -0.56 5.13
CA GLU A 84 3.57 0.79 5.60
C GLU A 84 4.63 1.79 5.12
N LYS A 85 5.92 1.49 5.33
CA LYS A 85 7.03 2.33 4.86
C LYS A 85 7.08 2.49 3.35
N ASP A 86 6.80 1.43 2.61
CA ASP A 86 6.76 1.47 1.14
C ASP A 86 5.65 2.41 0.65
N LEU A 87 4.44 2.30 1.21
CA LEU A 87 3.31 3.16 0.87
C LEU A 87 3.52 4.61 1.36
N GLU A 88 4.09 4.81 2.54
CA GLU A 88 4.47 6.12 3.05
C GLU A 88 5.51 6.79 2.15
N ALA A 89 6.51 6.03 1.69
CA ALA A 89 7.51 6.53 0.74
C ALA A 89 6.90 6.89 -0.60
N HIS A 90 5.96 6.07 -1.11
CA HIS A 90 5.23 6.33 -2.36
C HIS A 90 4.40 7.62 -2.29
N TYR A 91 3.69 7.86 -1.18
CA TYR A 91 2.80 9.02 -1.01
C TYR A 91 3.43 10.25 -0.35
N ARG A 92 4.73 10.22 0.01
CA ARG A 92 5.39 11.26 0.83
C ARG A 92 5.16 12.70 0.37
N ASN A 93 5.07 12.94 -0.94
CA ASN A 93 4.92 14.27 -1.53
C ASN A 93 3.54 14.48 -2.16
N ASP A 94 2.61 13.54 -1.97
CA ASP A 94 1.27 13.59 -2.52
C ASP A 94 0.33 14.30 -1.55
N LYS A 95 -0.07 15.53 -1.89
CA LYS A 95 -0.95 16.36 -1.06
C LYS A 95 -2.38 15.80 -0.93
N ARG A 96 -2.74 14.78 -1.73
CA ARG A 96 -4.03 14.10 -1.64
C ARG A 96 -4.07 13.10 -0.49
N VAL A 97 -2.91 12.76 0.09
CA VAL A 97 -2.74 11.79 1.17
C VAL A 97 -2.17 12.48 2.41
N ASN A 98 -2.91 12.41 3.51
CA ASN A 98 -2.50 12.98 4.81
C ASN A 98 -1.52 12.08 5.55
N GLY A 99 -1.59 10.77 5.32
CA GLY A 99 -0.74 9.80 5.99
C GLY A 99 -1.05 8.36 5.64
N VAL A 100 -0.11 7.49 6.00
CA VAL A 100 -0.21 6.05 5.88
C VAL A 100 0.08 5.44 7.25
N TYR A 101 -0.77 4.53 7.73
CA TYR A 101 -0.58 3.91 9.05
C TYR A 101 -1.19 2.51 9.15
N ILE A 102 -0.62 1.66 10.00
CA ILE A 102 -1.24 0.37 10.38
C ILE A 102 -2.44 0.63 11.30
N SER A 103 -3.61 0.13 10.92
CA SER A 103 -4.82 0.19 11.74
C SER A 103 -4.89 -0.95 12.76
N ASN A 104 -5.70 -0.75 13.82
CA ASN A 104 -5.97 -1.77 14.83
C ASN A 104 -6.62 -3.06 14.27
N ALA A 105 -7.14 -3.02 13.03
CA ALA A 105 -7.73 -4.18 12.36
C ALA A 105 -6.70 -5.03 11.59
N GLY A 106 -5.39 -4.76 11.70
CA GLY A 106 -4.35 -5.52 11.01
C GLY A 106 -4.34 -5.29 9.50
N THR A 107 -4.56 -4.04 9.09
CA THR A 107 -4.52 -3.57 7.70
C THR A 107 -3.83 -2.22 7.66
N ILE A 108 -3.36 -1.79 6.50
CA ILE A 108 -2.74 -0.48 6.31
C ILE A 108 -3.81 0.47 5.77
N MET A 109 -3.88 1.66 6.35
CA MET A 109 -4.78 2.73 5.94
C MET A 109 -3.99 3.82 5.25
N ILE A 110 -4.45 4.24 4.07
CA ILE A 110 -4.02 5.47 3.41
C ILE A 110 -5.13 6.50 3.64
N ASP A 111 -4.80 7.58 4.33
CA ASP A 111 -5.75 8.62 4.73
C ASP A 111 -5.80 9.75 3.70
N CYS A 112 -6.96 9.93 3.06
CA CYS A 112 -7.22 10.96 2.06
C CYS A 112 -8.31 11.95 2.53
N ARG A 113 -8.60 12.03 3.84
CA ARG A 113 -9.57 12.99 4.40
C ARG A 113 -9.10 14.43 4.19
N ASN A 114 -9.99 15.40 4.36
CA ASN A 114 -9.65 16.84 4.27
C ASN A 114 -9.64 17.47 5.65
#